data_AF-A0A939B7M3-F1
#
_entry.id   AF-A0A939B7M3-F1
#
_cell.length_a   1.000
_cell.length_b   1.000
_cell.length_c   1.000
_cell.angle_alpha   90.00
_cell.angle_beta   90.00
_cell.angle_gamma   90.00
#
_symmetry.space_group_name_H-M   'P 1'
#
loop_
_entity.id
_entity.type
_entity.pdbx_description
1 polymer ?
#
loop_
_entity_poly.entity_id
_entity_poly.type
_entity_poly.pdbx_seq_one_letter_code
_entity_poly.pdbx_strand_id
1 'polypeptide(L)'
;MPGHGTMTFRKDERLCGKKDIDSLFTRGGSRSMSAFPLRLVYAMSHADGCKPGARMLVSVPKRCFKRAVKRNRVKRQVREAYRKNKDVIYRRLDAQCGIELKMAFIWLDDKLWNTAEVETRVANLLQRIAEKLDKQNETCP
;
A
#
# COMPACT_ATOMS: atom_id res chain seq x y z
N MET A 1 17.11 -9.92 32.79
CA MET A 1 16.78 -8.50 32.51
C MET A 1 15.94 -8.44 31.24
N PRO A 2 14.63 -8.11 31.28
CA PRO A 2 13.81 -8.07 30.07
C PRO A 2 14.05 -6.75 29.32
N GLY A 3 14.35 -6.86 28.03
CA GLY A 3 14.63 -5.72 27.14
C GLY A 3 13.38 -4.91 26.80
N HIS A 4 13.55 -3.59 26.77
CA HIS A 4 12.51 -2.63 26.40
C HIS A 4 12.04 -2.83 24.95
N GLY A 5 10.77 -3.20 24.78
CA GLY A 5 10.09 -3.29 23.49
C GLY A 5 9.85 -1.92 22.88
N THR A 6 10.59 -1.60 21.81
CA THR A 6 10.35 -0.43 20.98
C THR A 6 9.19 -0.71 20.02
N MET A 7 8.15 0.14 20.05
CA MET A 7 7.02 0.14 19.12
C MET A 7 7.44 0.57 17.71
N THR A 8 8.20 -0.27 17.03
CA THR A 8 8.67 -0.07 15.66
C THR A 8 7.87 -0.96 14.71
N PHE A 9 7.45 -0.40 13.56
CA PHE A 9 6.84 -1.16 12.46
C PHE A 9 7.73 -2.38 12.16
N ARG A 10 7.19 -3.59 12.38
CA ARG A 10 7.92 -4.86 12.18
C ARG A 10 8.30 -5.01 10.70
N LYS A 11 9.43 -5.68 10.44
CA LYS A 11 9.95 -5.98 9.09
C LYS A 11 8.92 -6.66 8.19
N ASP A 12 8.03 -7.48 8.75
CA ASP A 12 6.95 -8.19 8.05
C ASP A 12 5.98 -7.28 7.30
N GLU A 13 5.65 -6.09 7.82
CA GLU A 13 4.66 -5.20 7.18
C GLU A 13 5.26 -4.37 6.02
N ARG A 14 6.58 -4.43 5.82
CA ARG A 14 7.29 -3.57 4.87
C ARG A 14 7.81 -4.37 3.69
N LEU A 15 7.34 -4.05 2.49
CA LEU A 15 7.91 -4.57 1.26
C LEU A 15 9.29 -3.93 1.03
N CYS A 16 10.35 -4.55 1.54
CA CYS A 16 11.72 -4.03 1.48
C CYS A 16 12.57 -4.66 0.36
N GLY A 17 12.12 -5.76 -0.26
CA GLY A 17 12.85 -6.43 -1.33
C GLY A 17 12.71 -5.69 -2.66
N LYS A 18 13.83 -5.27 -3.28
CA LYS A 18 13.84 -4.80 -4.68
C LYS A 18 13.19 -5.84 -5.61
N LYS A 19 13.38 -7.14 -5.32
CA LYS A 19 12.78 -8.25 -6.04
C LYS A 19 11.25 -8.30 -5.87
N ASP A 20 10.72 -8.12 -4.66
CA ASP A 20 9.26 -8.06 -4.44
C ASP A 20 8.62 -6.87 -5.16
N ILE A 21 9.31 -5.73 -5.16
CA ILE A 21 8.88 -4.53 -5.87
C ILE A 21 8.91 -4.79 -7.37
N ASP A 22 10.00 -5.37 -7.89
CA ASP A 22 10.12 -5.72 -9.30
C ASP A 22 9.05 -6.73 -9.71
N SER A 23 8.80 -7.78 -8.91
CA SER A 23 7.70 -8.72 -9.10
C SER A 23 6.31 -8.05 -9.03
N LEU A 24 6.14 -6.98 -8.24
CA LEU A 24 4.94 -6.15 -8.27
C LEU A 24 4.79 -5.35 -9.56
N PHE A 25 5.87 -5.00 -10.25
CA PHE A 25 5.82 -4.27 -11.53
C PHE A 25 5.91 -5.19 -12.76
N THR A 26 6.32 -6.44 -12.58
CA THR A 26 6.51 -7.43 -13.65
C THR A 26 5.20 -8.16 -13.97
N ARG A 27 4.48 -7.58 -14.94
CA ARG A 27 3.56 -8.11 -16.00
C ARG A 27 2.78 -9.45 -15.83
N GLY A 28 2.63 -10.04 -14.64
CA GLY A 28 1.93 -11.32 -14.45
C GLY A 28 0.60 -11.26 -13.70
N GLY A 29 0.47 -10.41 -12.67
CA GLY A 29 -0.70 -10.41 -11.78
C GLY A 29 -0.93 -9.11 -11.00
N SER A 30 -0.19 -8.05 -11.33
CA SER A 30 -0.24 -6.77 -10.64
C SER A 30 -1.14 -5.77 -11.36
N ARG A 31 -2.10 -5.23 -10.62
CA ARG A 31 -3.04 -4.21 -11.10
C ARG A 31 -2.55 -2.84 -10.66
N SER A 32 -2.52 -1.89 -11.59
CA SER A 32 -2.18 -0.51 -11.29
C SER A 32 -3.40 0.40 -11.43
N MET A 33 -3.53 1.35 -10.51
CA MET A 33 -4.54 2.40 -10.51
C MET A 33 -3.84 3.73 -10.33
N SER A 34 -3.98 4.62 -11.31
CA SER A 34 -3.53 6.01 -11.19
C SER A 34 -4.68 6.90 -10.75
N ALA A 35 -4.49 7.63 -9.66
CA ALA A 35 -5.35 8.73 -9.24
C ALA A 35 -4.45 9.94 -8.98
N PHE A 36 -4.26 10.78 -10.00
CA PHE A 36 -3.38 11.95 -9.93
C PHE A 36 -3.63 12.75 -8.63
N PRO A 37 -2.58 13.08 -7.84
CA PRO A 37 -1.12 12.96 -8.08
C PRO A 37 -0.46 11.62 -7.67
N LEU A 38 -1.25 10.63 -7.26
CA LEU A 38 -0.80 9.33 -6.77
C LEU A 38 -1.00 8.23 -7.81
N ARG A 39 -0.13 7.24 -7.79
CA ARG A 39 -0.33 5.97 -8.49
C ARG A 39 -0.20 4.86 -7.48
N LEU A 40 -1.14 3.96 -7.48
CA LEU A 40 -1.16 2.78 -6.64
C LEU A 40 -0.96 1.57 -7.54
N VAL A 41 -0.07 0.67 -7.15
CA VAL A 41 0.08 -0.65 -7.77
C VAL A 41 -0.16 -1.67 -6.68
N TYR A 42 -0.95 -2.70 -6.97
CA TYR A 42 -1.24 -3.74 -6.02
C TYR A 42 -1.21 -5.11 -6.68
N ALA A 43 -0.85 -6.13 -5.92
CA ALA A 43 -0.94 -7.52 -6.30
C ALA A 43 -1.48 -8.32 -5.12
N MET A 44 -2.20 -9.37 -5.44
CA MET A 44 -2.65 -10.35 -4.47
C MET A 44 -1.81 -11.60 -4.67
N SER A 45 -1.41 -12.22 -3.58
CA SER A 45 -0.79 -13.54 -3.60
C SER A 45 -1.51 -14.42 -2.61
N HIS A 46 -1.75 -15.68 -2.96
CA HIS A 46 -2.07 -16.68 -1.97
C HIS A 46 -0.83 -16.89 -1.10
N ALA A 47 -0.99 -16.76 0.21
CA ALA A 47 0.07 -17.08 1.16
C ALA A 47 -0.24 -18.46 1.75
N ASP A 48 0.72 -19.39 1.61
CA ASP A 48 0.75 -20.65 2.33
C ASP A 48 1.03 -20.39 3.82
N GLY A 49 0.04 -19.85 4.52
CA GLY A 49 0.14 -19.50 5.93
C GLY A 49 -0.99 -18.59 6.41
N CYS A 50 -1.44 -18.82 7.64
CA CYS A 50 -2.53 -18.10 8.32
C CYS A 50 -2.09 -16.69 8.80
N LYS A 51 -1.51 -15.88 7.90
CA LYS A 51 -1.21 -14.46 8.19
C LYS A 51 -1.87 -13.58 7.13
N PRO A 52 -3.16 -13.23 7.30
CA PRO A 52 -3.77 -12.17 6.51
C PRO A 52 -2.96 -10.88 6.75
N GLY A 53 -2.29 -10.41 5.70
CA GLY A 53 -1.39 -9.27 5.79
C GLY A 53 -1.51 -8.37 4.58
N ALA A 54 -1.77 -7.08 4.81
CA ALA A 54 -1.60 -6.07 3.78
C ALA A 54 -0.22 -5.41 3.92
N ARG A 55 0.68 -5.68 2.97
CA ARG A 55 2.02 -5.07 2.92
C ARG A 55 1.98 -3.82 2.04
N MET A 56 2.36 -2.68 2.59
CA MET A 56 2.37 -1.41 1.86
C MET A 56 3.80 -0.88 1.67
N LEU A 57 4.06 -0.36 0.47
CA LEU A 57 5.23 0.43 0.13
C LEU A 57 4.81 1.84 -0.30
N VAL A 58 5.59 2.86 0.09
CA VAL A 58 5.44 4.23 -0.42
C VAL A 58 6.74 4.66 -1.09
N SER A 59 6.68 4.81 -2.41
CA SER A 59 7.75 5.28 -3.28
C SER A 59 7.50 6.74 -3.67
N VAL A 60 8.46 7.60 -3.34
CA VAL A 60 8.45 9.01 -3.77
C VAL A 60 9.73 9.24 -4.57
N PRO A 61 9.65 9.41 -5.90
CA PRO A 61 10.82 9.50 -6.74
C PRO A 61 11.60 10.80 -6.46
N LYS A 62 12.94 10.71 -6.50
CA LYS A 62 13.83 11.88 -6.25
C LYS A 62 13.58 13.03 -7.23
N ARG A 63 13.07 12.73 -8.43
CA ARG A 63 12.77 13.71 -9.50
C ARG A 63 11.75 14.77 -9.08
N CYS A 64 10.74 14.39 -8.27
CA CYS A 64 9.69 15.30 -7.83
C CYS A 64 10.15 16.27 -6.74
N PHE A 65 11.01 15.81 -5.83
CA PHE A 65 11.52 16.65 -4.74
C PHE A 65 13.01 16.43 -4.53
N LYS A 66 13.79 17.47 -4.86
CA LYS A 66 15.23 17.53 -4.55
C LYS A 66 15.47 17.49 -3.03
N ARG A 67 14.64 18.20 -2.24
CA ARG A 67 14.74 18.25 -0.76
C ARG A 67 14.17 17.00 -0.08
N ALA A 68 14.98 16.34 0.75
CA ALA A 68 14.60 15.12 1.47
C ALA A 68 13.43 15.31 2.46
N VAL A 69 13.36 16.47 3.11
CA VAL A 69 12.30 16.80 4.08
C VAL A 69 10.91 16.76 3.43
N LYS A 70 10.77 17.31 2.22
CA LYS A 70 9.50 17.28 1.47
C LYS A 70 9.07 15.86 1.13
N ARG A 71 9.99 15.01 0.67
CA ARG A 71 9.72 13.58 0.43
C ARG A 71 9.26 12.85 1.68
N ASN A 72 9.90 13.13 2.82
CA ASN A 72 9.56 12.49 4.10
C ASN A 72 8.17 12.92 4.58
N ARG A 73 7.80 14.19 4.37
CA ARG A 73 6.45 14.69 4.65
C ARG A 73 5.39 13.95 3.84
N VAL A 74 5.57 13.84 2.52
CA VAL A 74 4.64 13.10 1.65
C VAL A 74 4.53 11.64 2.06
N LYS A 75 5.66 10.96 2.30
CA LYS A 75 5.64 9.57 2.80
C LYS A 75 4.92 9.43 4.13
N ARG A 76 5.00 10.44 5.02
CA ARG A 76 4.27 10.45 6.29
C ARG A 76 2.77 10.64 6.07
N GLN A 77 2.37 11.59 5.23
CA GLN A 77 0.96 11.84 4.90
C GLN A 77 0.28 10.59 4.32
N VAL A 78 0.91 9.92 3.35
CA VAL A 78 0.36 8.67 2.76
C VAL A 78 0.24 7.57 3.80
N ARG A 79 1.24 7.41 4.68
CA ARG A 79 1.18 6.40 5.75
C ARG A 79 0.10 6.69 6.79
N GLU A 80 -0.12 7.96 7.14
CA GLU A 80 -1.18 8.35 8.07
C GLU A 80 -2.57 8.14 7.46
N ALA A 81 -2.75 8.52 6.19
CA ALA A 81 -3.98 8.24 5.45
C ALA A 81 -4.26 6.74 5.35
N TYR A 82 -3.23 5.92 5.11
CA TYR A 82 -3.36 4.47 5.12
C TYR A 82 -3.71 3.93 6.50
N ARG A 83 -3.05 4.41 7.57
CA ARG A 83 -3.35 3.95 8.94
C ARG A 83 -4.82 4.14 9.32
N LYS A 84 -5.42 5.27 8.94
CA LYS A 84 -6.85 5.55 9.20
C LYS A 84 -7.80 4.63 8.42
N ASN A 85 -7.38 4.15 7.26
CA ASN A 85 -8.22 3.37 6.34
C ASN A 85 -7.81 1.89 6.25
N LYS A 86 -6.88 1.43 7.11
CA LYS A 86 -6.34 0.07 7.12
C LYS A 86 -7.45 -0.95 7.42
N ASP A 87 -8.38 -0.62 8.31
CA ASP A 87 -9.48 -1.49 8.73
C ASP A 87 -10.38 -1.94 7.56
N VAL A 88 -10.60 -1.07 6.56
CA VAL A 88 -11.44 -1.41 5.40
C VAL A 88 -10.84 -2.57 4.61
N ILE A 89 -9.52 -2.58 4.44
CA ILE A 89 -8.82 -3.66 3.74
C ILE A 89 -8.69 -4.89 4.62
N TYR A 90 -8.30 -4.72 5.89
CA TYR A 90 -8.11 -5.84 6.79
C TYR A 90 -9.40 -6.61 7.02
N ARG A 91 -10.55 -5.94 7.13
CA ARG A 91 -11.85 -6.61 7.27
C ARG A 91 -12.18 -7.49 6.05
N ARG A 92 -11.79 -7.09 4.85
CA ARG A 92 -11.97 -7.88 3.61
C ARG A 92 -10.98 -9.02 3.53
N LEU A 93 -9.74 -8.79 3.98
CA LEU A 93 -8.69 -9.79 4.02
C LEU A 93 -8.97 -10.86 5.09
N ASP A 94 -9.53 -10.49 6.23
CA ASP A 94 -9.91 -11.41 7.31
C ASP A 94 -11.08 -12.30 6.90
N ALA A 95 -12.03 -11.75 6.12
CA ALA A 95 -13.08 -12.54 5.48
C ALA A 95 -12.55 -13.54 4.43
N GLN A 96 -11.32 -13.36 3.94
CA GLN A 96 -10.70 -14.18 2.89
C GLN A 96 -9.43 -14.86 3.44
N CYS A 97 -9.61 -16.02 4.06
CA CYS A 97 -8.49 -16.76 4.66
C CYS A 97 -7.42 -17.11 3.60
N GLY A 98 -6.16 -16.73 3.86
CA GLY A 98 -5.01 -17.11 3.03
C GLY A 98 -4.61 -16.13 1.92
N ILE A 99 -5.18 -14.92 1.87
CA ILE A 99 -4.81 -13.90 0.87
C ILE A 99 -3.85 -12.86 1.47
N GLU A 100 -2.73 -12.62 0.80
CA GLU A 100 -1.79 -11.53 1.10
C GLU A 100 -1.92 -10.41 0.06
N LEU A 101 -2.19 -9.19 0.51
CA LEU A 101 -2.29 -8.02 -0.35
C LEU A 101 -1.00 -7.21 -0.30
N LYS A 102 -0.32 -7.08 -1.43
CA LYS A 102 0.87 -6.24 -1.58
C LYS A 102 0.49 -4.99 -2.34
N MET A 103 0.79 -3.81 -1.80
CA MET A 103 0.47 -2.52 -2.42
C MET A 103 1.65 -1.56 -2.39
N ALA A 104 1.79 -0.76 -3.44
CA ALA A 104 2.85 0.21 -3.64
C ALA A 104 2.26 1.54 -4.12
N PHE A 105 2.35 2.57 -3.29
CA PHE A 105 2.01 3.94 -3.63
C PHE A 105 3.22 4.64 -4.25
N ILE A 106 3.09 5.13 -5.46
CA ILE A 106 4.05 5.93 -6.19
C ILE A 106 3.53 7.37 -6.28
N TRP A 107 4.32 8.31 -5.81
CA TRP A 107 4.03 9.74 -6.00
C TRP A 107 4.49 10.20 -7.39
N LEU A 108 3.61 10.84 -8.15
CA LEU A 108 3.92 11.28 -9.52
C LEU A 108 4.18 12.77 -9.66
N ASP A 109 3.64 13.59 -8.74
CA ASP A 109 3.63 15.05 -8.87
C ASP A 109 4.80 15.71 -8.13
N ASP A 110 5.21 16.90 -8.51
CA ASP A 110 6.27 17.67 -7.83
C ASP A 110 5.72 18.75 -6.89
N LYS A 111 4.40 18.89 -6.81
CA LYS A 111 3.72 19.79 -5.89
C LYS A 111 3.41 19.13 -4.54
N LEU A 112 3.40 19.97 -3.50
CA LEU A 112 2.94 19.59 -2.17
C LEU A 112 1.42 19.78 -2.11
N TRP A 113 0.71 18.67 -1.99
CA TRP A 113 -0.74 18.69 -1.79
C TRP A 113 -1.08 18.78 -0.32
N ASN A 114 -2.28 19.28 -0.03
CA ASN A 114 -2.74 19.36 1.35
C ASN A 114 -3.01 17.96 1.90
N THR A 115 -2.81 17.75 3.21
CA THR A 115 -2.98 16.42 3.81
C THR A 115 -4.39 15.88 3.58
N ALA A 116 -5.41 16.73 3.65
CA ALA A 116 -6.80 16.37 3.40
C ALA A 116 -7.02 15.84 1.98
N GLU A 117 -6.45 16.48 0.96
CA GLU A 117 -6.59 16.03 -0.42
C GLU A 117 -5.89 14.69 -0.66
N VAL A 118 -4.68 14.53 -0.11
CA VAL A 118 -3.94 13.26 -0.18
C VAL A 118 -4.73 12.15 0.50
N GLU A 119 -5.31 12.43 1.67
CA GLU A 119 -6.14 11.48 2.41
C GLU A 119 -7.36 11.05 1.59
N THR A 120 -8.09 12.00 1.00
CA THR A 120 -9.24 11.70 0.12
C THR A 120 -8.83 10.85 -1.08
N ARG A 121 -7.69 11.13 -1.72
CA ARG A 121 -7.19 10.34 -2.86
C ARG A 121 -6.78 8.93 -2.44
N VAL A 122 -6.11 8.79 -1.30
CA VAL A 122 -5.73 7.48 -0.74
C VAL A 122 -6.97 6.69 -0.34
N ALA A 123 -7.94 7.29 0.34
CA ALA A 123 -9.20 6.65 0.73
C ALA A 123 -9.96 6.13 -0.50
N ASN A 124 -10.10 6.96 -1.54
CA ASN A 124 -10.73 6.56 -2.81
C ASN A 124 -9.99 5.38 -3.47
N LEU A 125 -8.65 5.38 -3.47
CA LEU A 125 -7.86 4.28 -4.02
C LEU A 125 -8.05 2.99 -3.20
N LEU A 126 -8.09 3.09 -1.87
CA LEU A 126 -8.31 1.95 -0.98
C LEU A 126 -9.72 1.37 -1.13
N GLN A 127 -10.75 2.21 -1.24
CA GLN A 127 -12.12 1.76 -1.53
C GLN A 127 -12.19 1.01 -2.86
N ARG A 128 -11.59 1.55 -3.91
CA ARG A 128 -11.52 0.88 -5.22
C ARG A 128 -10.77 -0.45 -5.16
N ILE A 129 -9.73 -0.57 -4.33
CA ILE A 129 -9.10 -1.88 -4.10
C ILE A 129 -10.09 -2.81 -3.42
N ALA A 130 -10.75 -2.37 -2.35
CA ALA A 130 -11.71 -3.19 -1.61
C ALA A 130 -12.82 -3.73 -2.52
N GLU A 131 -13.41 -2.89 -3.38
CA GLU A 131 -14.40 -3.32 -4.37
C GLU A 131 -13.81 -4.34 -5.37
N LYS A 132 -12.54 -4.19 -5.76
CA LYS A 132 -11.86 -5.15 -6.64
C LYS A 132 -11.46 -6.44 -5.93
N LEU A 133 -11.26 -6.42 -4.61
CA LEU A 133 -11.09 -7.63 -3.80
C LEU A 133 -12.38 -8.45 -3.82
N ASP A 134 -13.55 -7.80 -3.75
CA ASP A 134 -14.84 -8.50 -3.84
C ASP A 134 -15.04 -9.13 -5.23
N LYS A 135 -14.83 -8.36 -6.31
CA LYS A 135 -15.09 -8.81 -7.70
C LYS A 135 -14.18 -9.92 -8.22
N GLN A 136 -12.96 -10.04 -7.70
CA GLN A 136 -12.04 -11.12 -8.11
C GLN A 136 -12.46 -12.49 -7.58
N ASN A 137 -13.41 -12.55 -6.64
CA ASN A 137 -13.99 -13.79 -6.15
C ASN A 137 -15.11 -14.33 -7.05
N GLU A 138 -15.65 -13.51 -7.97
CA GLU A 138 -16.71 -13.95 -8.89
C GLU A 138 -16.16 -14.67 -10.13
N THR A 139 -14.83 -14.67 -10.34
CA THR A 139 -14.18 -15.34 -11.46
C THR A 139 -13.35 -16.53 -11.00
N CYS A 140 -14.02 -17.56 -10.48
CA CYS A 140 -13.49 -18.92 -10.48
C CYS A 140 -14.66 -19.91 -10.69
N PRO A 141 -14.86 -20.46 -11.90
CA PRO A 141 -15.56 -21.74 -12.07
C PRO A 141 -14.72 -22.91 -11.53
#